data_AF-A0A973DXK1-F1
#
_entry.id   AF-A0A973DXK1-F1
#
_cell.length_a   1.000
_cell.length_b   1.000
_cell.length_c   1.000
_cell.angle_alpha   90.00
_cell.angle_beta   90.00
_cell.angle_gamma   90.00
#
_symmetry.space_group_name_H-M   'P 1'
#
loop_
_entity.id
_entity.type
_entity.pdbx_description
1 polymer ?
#
loop_
_entity_poly.entity_id
_entity_poly.type
_entity_poly.pdbx_seq_one_letter_code
_entity_poly.pdbx_strand_id
1 'polypeptide(L)' 'EEHINFMLSKIPMGRFGTVEEIAAMACFLASDEASFTTGFCFDQSGGRAVY' A
#
# COMPACT_ATOMS: atom_id res chain seq x y z
N GLU A 1 20.71 9.37 2.66
CA GLU A 1 20.64 7.94 3.00
C GLU A 1 19.99 7.69 4.35
N GLU A 2 20.42 8.37 5.42
CA GLU A 2 19.87 8.21 6.77
C GLU A 2 18.34 8.34 6.85
N HIS A 3 17.76 9.33 6.16
CA HIS A 3 16.31 9.50 6.07
C HIS A 3 15.59 8.33 5.39
N ILE A 4 16.15 7.80 4.29
CA ILE A 4 15.57 6.66 3.55
C ILE A 4 15.60 5.41 4.41
N ASN A 5 16.73 5.15 5.07
CA ASN A 5 16.89 4.00 5.97
C ASN A 5 15.97 4.10 7.19
N PHE A 6 15.82 5.31 7.75
CA PHE A 6 14.86 5.55 8.82
C PHE A 6 13.44 5.24 8.37
N MET A 7 13.02 5.73 7.20
CA MET A 7 11.68 5.44 6.66
C MET A 7 11.48 3.95 6.41
N LEU A 8 12.47 3.27 5.83
CA LEU A 8 12.44 1.82 5.59
C LEU A 8 12.29 1.03 6.90
N SER A 9 12.96 1.45 7.98
CA SER A 9 12.86 0.80 9.30
C SER A 9 11.43 0.84 9.89
N LYS A 10 10.57 1.73 9.40
CA LYS A 10 9.18 1.87 9.82
C LYS A 10 8.21 0.99 9.01
N ILE A 11 8.69 0.29 7.98
CA ILE A 11 7.87 -0.58 7.13
C ILE A 11 8.09 -2.03 7.56
N PRO A 12 7.11 -2.71 8.18
CA PRO A 12 7.23 -4.12 8.59
C PRO A 12 7.64 -5.08 7.46
N MET A 13 7.18 -4.83 6.23
CA MET A 13 7.57 -5.64 5.07
C MET A 13 9.06 -5.51 4.68
N GLY A 14 9.81 -4.57 5.27
CA GLY A 14 11.25 -4.43 5.07
C GLY A 14 11.66 -3.94 3.67
N ARG A 15 10.71 -3.44 2.87
CA ARG A 15 10.95 -2.87 1.54
C ARG A 15 9.96 -1.75 1.21
N PHE A 16 10.33 -0.91 0.25
CA PHE A 16 9.37 -0.01 -0.38
C PHE A 16 8.42 -0.78 -1.29
N GLY A 17 7.18 -0.31 -1.39
CA GLY A 17 6.23 -0.78 -2.39
C GLY A 17 6.68 -0.39 -3.80
N THR A 18 6.26 -1.15 -4.80
CA THR A 18 6.52 -0.83 -6.21
C THR A 18 5.32 -0.13 -6.84
N VAL A 19 5.55 0.54 -7.98
CA VAL A 19 4.46 1.20 -8.72
C VAL A 19 3.43 0.18 -9.21
N GLU A 20 3.89 -1.01 -9.57
CA GLU A 20 3.05 -2.12 -10.04
C GLU A 20 2.11 -2.61 -8.95
N GLU A 21 2.54 -2.62 -7.68
CA GLU A 21 1.68 -3.01 -6.55
C GLU A 21 0.57 -1.99 -6.29
N ILE A 22 0.88 -0.70 -6.43
CA ILE A 22 -0.12 0.37 -6.33
C ILE A 22 -1.09 0.30 -7.51
N ALA A 23 -0.58 0.13 -8.73
CA ALA A 23 -1.38 0.00 -9.94
C ALA A 23 -2.30 -1.22 -9.88
N ALA A 24 -1.81 -2.37 -9.40
CA ALA A 24 -2.61 -3.58 -9.27
C ALA A 24 -3.81 -3.39 -8.32
N MET A 25 -3.61 -2.71 -7.18
CA MET A 25 -4.70 -2.36 -6.27
C MET A 25 -5.69 -1.40 -6.93
N ALA A 26 -5.21 -0.38 -7.65
CA ALA A 26 -6.09 0.52 -8.38
C ALA A 26 -6.92 -0.21 -9.44
N CYS A 27 -6.32 -1.14 -10.18
CA CYS A 27 -7.02 -1.98 -11.15
C CYS A 27 -8.08 -2.86 -10.48
N PHE A 28 -7.77 -3.50 -9.35
CA PHE A 28 -8.76 -4.26 -8.58
C PHE A 28 -9.93 -3.37 -8.13
N LEU A 29 -9.66 -2.19 -7.60
CA LEU A 29 -10.71 -1.27 -7.14
C LEU A 29 -11.59 -0.73 -8.28
N ALA A 30 -11.05 -0.66 -9.49
CA ALA A 30 -11.80 -0.25 -10.68
C ALA A 30 -12.54 -1.41 -11.37
N SER A 31 -12.35 -2.65 -10.92
CA SER A 31 -12.90 -3.85 -11.53
C SER A 31 -14.23 -4.30 -10.90
N ASP A 32 -14.97 -5.17 -11.60
CA ASP A 32 -16.25 -5.71 -11.11
C ASP A 32 -16.08 -6.58 -9.85
N GLU A 33 -14.87 -7.10 -9.63
CA GLU A 33 -14.47 -7.86 -8.45
C GLU A 33 -14.58 -7.03 -7.16
N ALA A 34 -14.51 -5.70 -7.25
CA ALA A 34 -14.70 -4.79 -6.12
C ALA A 34 -16.13 -4.24 -6.01
N SER A 35 -17.11 -4.80 -6.74
CA SER A 35 -18.48 -4.26 -6.89
C SER A 35 -19.27 -4.04 -5.59
N PHE A 36 -18.91 -4.70 -4.48
CA PHE A 36 -19.54 -4.51 -3.18
C PHE A 36 -18.67 -3.74 -2.16
N THR A 37 -17.59 -3.10 -2.61
CA THR A 37 -16.71 -2.29 -1.76
C THR A 37 -16.89 -0.80 -2.07
N THR A 38 -17.17 0.00 -1.03
CA THR A 38 -17.21 1.46 -1.14
C THR A 38 -16.88 2.10 0.21
N GLY A 39 -16.33 3.32 0.20
CA GLY A 39 -16.01 4.08 1.42
C GLY A 39 -14.89 3.49 2.29
N PHE A 40 -14.10 2.57 1.76
CA PHE A 40 -13.02 1.89 2.49
C PHE A 40 -11.63 2.38 2.07
N CYS A 41 -10.67 2.34 2.99
CA CYS A 41 -9.27 2.66 2.74
C CYS A 41 -8.43 1.37 2.72
N PHE A 42 -7.87 1.04 1.55
CA PHE A 42 -6.92 -0.07 1.41
C PHE A 42 -5.51 0.42 1.74
N ASP A 43 -4.93 -0.03 2.85
CA ASP A 43 -3.56 0.29 3.20
C ASP A 43 -2.57 -0.35 2.22
N GLN A 44 -1.69 0.45 1.65
CA GLN A 44 -0.59 0.01 0.81
C GLN A 44 0.75 0.49 1.38
N SER A 45 0.84 0.62 2.71
CA SER A 45 2.02 1.16 3.38
C SER A 45 3.08 0.11 3.73
N GLY A 46 2.81 -1.16 3.41
CA GLY A 46 3.63 -2.30 3.84
C GLY A 46 3.57 -2.53 5.35
N GLY A 47 2.49 -2.10 6.01
CA GLY A 47 2.26 -2.20 7.45
C GLY A 47 2.78 -1.02 8.28
N ARG A 48 3.19 0.08 7.65
CA ARG A 48 3.72 1.27 8.34
C ARG A 48 2.64 2.09 9.04
N ALA A 49 1.43 2.14 8.48
CA ALA A 49 0.32 2.89 9.05
C ALA A 49 -0.22 2.20 10.33
N VAL A 50 -0.62 3.00 11.33
CA VAL A 50 -1.00 2.52 12.68
C VAL A 50 -2.38 3.02 13.13
N TYR A 51 -3.25 3.32 12.17
CA TYR A 51 -4.61 3.81 12.44
C TYR A 51 -5.56 2.70 12.91
#